data_AF-A0A969WIY0-F1
#
_entry.id   AF-A0A969WIY0-F1
#
_cell.length_a   1.000
_cell.length_b   1.000
_cell.length_c   1.000
_cell.angle_alpha   90.00
_cell.angle_beta   90.00
_cell.angle_gamma   90.00
#
_symmetry.space_group_name_H-M   'P 1'
#
loop_
_entity.id
_entity.type
_entity.pdbx_description
1 polymer ?
#
loop_
_entity_poly.entity_id
_entity_poly.type
_entity_poly.pdbx_seq_one_letter_code
_entity_poly.pdbx_strand_id
1 'polypeptide(L)'
;MIDDANVEQAGPNVPDTPGWTRAHNLVGWRSYLQQEPGSEGVSAYAAAARAEDVSGLPPTIICVGTVDLFRDEDIAYAQRLMNAGVPTELHVYADGFHGFDLFAAESDAAQRFTGEYTKLLSRALHS
;
A
#
# COMPACT_ATOMS: atom_id res chain seq x y z
N MET A 1 -3.01 -2.89 0.54
CA MET A 1 -4.13 -3.68 0.00
C MET A 1 -4.90 -2.82 -1.01
N ILE A 2 -4.43 -2.79 -2.25
CA ILE A 2 -5.09 -2.08 -3.35
C ILE A 2 -5.26 -2.94 -4.60
N ASP A 3 -4.61 -4.10 -4.64
CA ASP A 3 -4.71 -5.09 -5.70
C ASP A 3 -5.39 -6.37 -5.17
N ASP A 4 -6.55 -6.70 -5.73
CA ASP A 4 -7.27 -7.93 -5.39
C ASP A 4 -6.72 -9.15 -6.13
N ALA A 5 -6.07 -8.96 -7.27
CA ALA A 5 -5.50 -10.04 -8.07
C ALA A 5 -4.12 -10.44 -7.55
N ASN A 6 -3.36 -9.46 -7.05
CA ASN A 6 -1.97 -9.64 -6.63
C ASN A 6 -1.87 -10.01 -5.15
N VAL A 7 -2.59 -11.07 -4.80
CA VAL A 7 -2.36 -11.80 -3.54
C VAL A 7 -0.99 -12.50 -3.53
N GLU A 8 -0.23 -12.46 -4.64
CA GLU A 8 1.15 -12.93 -4.77
C GLU A 8 2.16 -12.11 -3.95
N GLN A 9 3.24 -12.78 -3.57
CA GLN A 9 4.29 -12.25 -2.69
C GLN A 9 4.90 -10.99 -3.35
N ALA A 10 5.25 -9.96 -2.57
CA ALA A 10 6.09 -8.84 -3.01
C ALA A 10 7.54 -9.30 -3.32
N GLY A 11 7.69 -10.32 -4.17
CA GLY A 11 8.90 -11.07 -4.44
C GLY A 11 9.07 -12.34 -3.59
N PRO A 12 9.92 -13.29 -4.04
CA PRO A 12 10.07 -14.62 -3.46
C PRO A 12 10.66 -14.67 -2.03
N ASN A 13 11.02 -13.51 -1.46
CA ASN A 13 11.79 -13.39 -0.23
C ASN A 13 11.12 -12.51 0.85
N VAL A 14 9.86 -12.10 0.67
CA VAL A 14 9.13 -11.39 1.75
C VAL A 14 8.40 -12.45 2.60
N PRO A 15 8.88 -12.73 3.83
CA PRO A 15 8.25 -13.72 4.70
C PRO A 15 6.88 -13.22 5.17
N ASP A 16 5.99 -14.15 5.55
CA ASP A 16 4.82 -13.77 6.35
C ASP A 16 5.34 -13.15 7.66
N THR A 17 4.90 -11.91 7.92
CA THR A 17 5.29 -11.16 9.12
C THR A 17 4.22 -11.29 10.21
N PRO A 18 4.57 -11.05 11.48
CA PRO A 18 3.56 -10.97 12.54
C PRO A 18 2.44 -9.98 12.20
N GLY A 19 1.18 -10.34 12.48
CA GLY A 19 0.01 -9.50 12.21
C GLY A 19 -0.69 -9.88 10.91
N TRP A 20 -0.35 -9.21 9.80
CA TRP A 20 -1.04 -9.40 8.52
C TRP A 20 -0.23 -10.29 7.58
N THR A 21 -0.80 -11.44 7.25
CA THR A 21 -0.19 -12.45 6.38
C THR A 21 -0.93 -12.53 5.06
N ARG A 22 -0.37 -13.25 4.08
CA ARG A 22 -1.08 -13.55 2.82
C ARG A 22 -2.43 -14.24 3.06
N ALA A 23 -2.48 -15.19 3.99
CA ALA A 23 -3.71 -15.92 4.30
C ALA A 23 -4.80 -14.97 4.85
N HIS A 24 -4.41 -14.02 5.71
CA HIS A 24 -5.31 -12.97 6.19
C HIS A 24 -5.78 -12.08 5.04
N ASN A 25 -4.88 -11.70 4.12
CA ASN A 25 -5.21 -10.89 2.95
C ASN A 25 -6.26 -11.56 2.03
N LEU A 26 -6.08 -12.84 1.74
CA LEU A 26 -7.02 -13.64 0.94
C LEU A 26 -8.41 -13.73 1.58
N VAL A 27 -8.47 -13.96 2.89
CA VAL A 27 -9.75 -13.98 3.62
C VAL A 27 -10.40 -12.61 3.57
N GLY A 28 -9.64 -11.53 3.81
CA GLY A 28 -10.14 -10.16 3.74
C GLY A 28 -10.77 -9.83 2.38
N TRP A 29 -10.07 -10.12 1.27
CA TRP A 29 -10.59 -9.88 -0.07
C TRP A 29 -11.83 -10.71 -0.38
N ARG A 30 -11.84 -12.01 -0.06
CA ARG A 30 -13.03 -12.87 -0.26
C ARG A 30 -14.24 -12.38 0.53
N SER A 31 -14.03 -11.97 1.78
CA SER A 31 -15.09 -11.42 2.62
C SER A 31 -15.63 -10.08 2.09
N TYR A 32 -14.74 -9.22 1.59
CA TYR A 32 -15.11 -7.90 1.07
C TYR A 32 -15.83 -7.99 -0.29
N LEU A 33 -15.29 -8.77 -1.22
CA LEU A 33 -15.80 -8.85 -2.59
C LEU A 33 -16.99 -9.79 -2.73
N GLN A 34 -17.17 -10.74 -1.80
CA GLN A 34 -18.15 -11.84 -1.91
C GLN A 34 -17.97 -12.71 -3.17
N GLN A 35 -16.77 -12.67 -3.75
CA GLN A 35 -16.33 -13.47 -4.89
C GLN A 35 -14.82 -13.72 -4.78
N GLU A 36 -14.27 -14.58 -5.64
CA GLU A 36 -12.83 -14.83 -5.63
C GLU A 36 -12.05 -13.55 -6.02
N PRO A 37 -10.99 -13.19 -5.27
CA PRO A 37 -10.11 -12.09 -5.63
C PRO A 37 -9.48 -12.35 -7.00
N GLY A 38 -9.28 -11.32 -7.81
CA GLY A 38 -8.79 -11.45 -9.18
C GLY A 38 -9.88 -11.74 -10.22
N SER A 39 -11.12 -12.01 -9.81
CA SER A 39 -12.23 -12.25 -10.75
C SER A 39 -12.48 -11.07 -11.70
N GLU A 40 -13.07 -11.34 -12.86
CA GLU A 40 -13.54 -10.28 -13.76
C GLU A 40 -14.62 -9.43 -13.09
N GLY A 41 -14.73 -8.17 -13.52
CA GLY A 41 -15.78 -7.25 -13.05
C GLY A 41 -15.58 -6.67 -11.65
N VAL A 42 -14.45 -6.95 -10.96
CA VAL A 42 -14.10 -6.24 -9.72
C VAL A 42 -13.89 -4.76 -10.04
N SER A 43 -14.64 -3.91 -9.35
CA SER A 43 -14.63 -2.46 -9.55
C SER A 43 -13.29 -1.83 -9.14
N ALA A 44 -12.83 -0.82 -9.88
CA ALA A 44 -11.70 0.01 -9.50
C ALA A 44 -11.90 0.78 -8.18
N TYR A 45 -13.16 0.97 -7.75
CA TYR A 45 -13.47 1.53 -6.44
C TYR A 45 -13.30 0.52 -5.29
N ALA A 46 -13.28 -0.78 -5.60
CA ALA A 46 -12.98 -1.83 -4.64
C ALA A 46 -11.47 -2.16 -4.62
N ALA A 47 -10.83 -2.21 -5.79
CA ALA A 47 -9.39 -2.44 -5.95
C ALA A 47 -8.78 -1.37 -6.86
N ALA A 48 -8.13 -0.36 -6.26
CA ALA A 48 -7.60 0.80 -6.99
C ALA A 48 -6.57 0.43 -8.06
N ALA A 49 -5.85 -0.69 -7.90
CA ALA A 49 -4.94 -1.22 -8.92
C ALA A 49 -5.64 -1.50 -10.26
N ARG A 50 -6.97 -1.67 -10.28
CA ARG A 50 -7.76 -1.88 -11.51
C ARG A 50 -8.17 -0.61 -12.23
N ALA A 51 -7.97 0.58 -11.65
CA ALA A 51 -8.30 1.83 -12.34
C ALA A 51 -7.56 1.92 -13.69
N GLU A 52 -8.26 2.12 -14.80
CA GLU A 52 -7.60 2.21 -16.11
C GLU A 52 -6.90 3.56 -16.31
N ASP A 53 -7.48 4.62 -15.75
CA ASP A 53 -6.95 5.97 -15.73
C ASP A 53 -6.81 6.46 -14.29
N VAL A 54 -5.63 6.97 -13.96
CA VAL A 54 -5.30 7.55 -12.66
C VAL A 54 -4.92 9.04 -12.79
N SER A 55 -5.12 9.63 -13.97
CA SER A 55 -4.91 11.06 -14.20
C SER A 55 -5.93 11.92 -13.45
N GLY A 56 -5.53 13.14 -13.11
CA GLY A 56 -6.40 14.10 -12.40
C GLY A 56 -6.69 13.76 -10.94
N LEU A 57 -6.13 12.66 -10.41
CA LEU A 57 -6.17 12.36 -8.99
C LEU A 57 -5.41 13.41 -8.16
N PRO A 58 -5.77 13.62 -6.89
CA PRO A 58 -5.11 14.59 -6.04
C PRO A 58 -3.64 14.20 -5.76
N PRO A 59 -2.80 15.17 -5.33
CA PRO A 59 -1.48 14.86 -4.81
C PRO A 59 -1.53 13.72 -3.78
N THR A 60 -0.68 12.72 -3.97
CA THR A 60 -0.78 11.43 -3.28
C THR A 60 0.51 11.12 -2.53
N ILE A 61 0.37 10.54 -1.33
CA ILE A 61 1.49 10.07 -0.51
C ILE A 61 1.26 8.60 -0.21
N ILE A 62 2.26 7.77 -0.53
CA ILE A 62 2.25 6.33 -0.32
C ILE A 62 3.46 5.96 0.54
N CYS A 63 3.22 5.20 1.60
CA CYS A 63 4.23 4.76 2.54
C CYS A 63 4.12 3.25 2.72
N VAL A 64 5.23 2.52 2.61
CA VAL A 64 5.23 1.07 2.76
C VAL A 64 6.55 0.56 3.35
N GLY A 65 6.53 -0.58 4.02
CA GLY A 65 7.73 -1.22 4.57
C GLY A 65 8.42 -2.15 3.55
N THR A 66 9.72 -2.39 3.70
CA THR A 66 10.44 -3.32 2.79
C THR A 66 10.06 -4.78 2.98
N VAL A 67 9.48 -5.14 4.13
CA VAL A 67 9.02 -6.48 4.51
C VAL A 67 7.47 -6.54 4.53
N ASP A 68 6.80 -5.54 3.98
CA ASP A 68 5.35 -5.53 3.84
C ASP A 68 4.93 -6.30 2.57
N LEU A 69 3.90 -7.14 2.69
CA LEU A 69 3.29 -7.84 1.56
C LEU A 69 2.76 -6.90 0.48
N PHE A 70 2.42 -5.65 0.82
CA PHE A 70 1.88 -4.66 -0.12
C PHE A 70 2.95 -3.84 -0.84
N ARG A 71 4.23 -4.04 -0.51
CA ARG A 71 5.34 -3.21 -1.03
C ARG A 71 5.31 -3.05 -2.55
N ASP A 72 5.20 -4.15 -3.28
CA ASP A 72 5.32 -4.10 -4.73
C ASP A 72 4.06 -3.55 -5.41
N GLU A 73 2.86 -3.81 -4.88
CA GLU A 73 1.62 -3.18 -5.38
C GLU A 73 1.64 -1.66 -5.15
N ASP A 74 2.11 -1.22 -3.98
CA ASP A 74 2.19 0.19 -3.61
C ASP A 74 3.23 0.94 -4.47
N ILE A 75 4.40 0.34 -4.70
CA ILE A 75 5.42 0.88 -5.61
C ILE A 75 4.88 0.98 -7.04
N ALA A 76 4.23 -0.08 -7.54
CA ALA A 76 3.69 -0.09 -8.89
C ALA A 76 2.60 0.97 -9.08
N TYR A 77 1.71 1.13 -8.09
CA TYR A 77 0.66 2.15 -8.15
C TYR A 77 1.22 3.57 -8.07
N ALA A 78 2.22 3.81 -7.22
CA ALA A 78 2.92 5.09 -7.16
C ALA A 78 3.57 5.45 -8.50
N GLN A 79 4.22 4.48 -9.17
CA GLN A 79 4.79 4.67 -10.51
C GLN A 79 3.73 5.05 -11.53
N ARG A 80 2.54 4.42 -11.49
CA ARG A 80 1.43 4.75 -12.39
C ARG A 80 0.92 6.17 -12.17
N LEU A 81 0.76 6.60 -10.91
CA LEU A 81 0.37 7.97 -10.57
C LEU A 81 1.39 8.99 -11.09
N MET A 82 2.68 8.77 -10.85
CA MET A 82 3.76 9.63 -11.35
C MET A 82 3.76 9.72 -12.87
N ASN A 83 3.61 8.58 -13.56
CA ASN A 83 3.55 8.54 -15.03
C ASN A 83 2.33 9.28 -15.60
N ALA A 84 1.21 9.32 -14.87
CA ALA A 84 0.01 10.08 -15.21
C ALA A 84 0.10 11.57 -14.85
N GLY A 85 1.24 12.03 -14.32
CA GLY A 85 1.46 13.43 -13.93
C GLY A 85 0.87 13.82 -12.58
N VAL A 86 0.44 12.86 -11.75
CA VAL A 86 -0.03 13.13 -10.39
C VAL A 86 1.16 13.39 -9.47
N PRO A 87 1.22 14.53 -8.75
CA PRO A 87 2.26 14.75 -7.74
C PRO A 87 2.22 13.65 -6.69
N THR A 88 3.25 12.81 -6.65
CA THR A 88 3.24 11.60 -5.83
C THR A 88 4.55 11.48 -5.05
N GLU A 89 4.43 11.20 -3.76
CA GLU A 89 5.55 10.85 -2.89
C GLU A 89 5.45 9.40 -2.46
N LEU A 90 6.52 8.64 -2.69
CA LEU A 90 6.65 7.25 -2.27
C LEU A 90 7.76 7.13 -1.23
N HIS A 91 7.44 6.61 -0.06
CA HIS A 91 8.39 6.36 1.03
C HIS A 91 8.45 4.86 1.34
N VAL A 92 9.63 4.28 1.21
CA VAL A 92 9.87 2.85 1.51
C VAL A 92 10.76 2.72 2.74
N TYR A 93 10.22 2.15 3.81
CA TYR A 93 10.89 2.06 5.11
C TYR A 93 11.56 0.70 5.29
N ALA A 94 12.89 0.71 5.44
CA ALA A 94 13.66 -0.49 5.73
C ALA A 94 13.14 -1.21 6.99
N ASP A 95 13.09 -2.53 6.92
CA ASP A 95 12.68 -3.46 7.98
C ASP A 95 11.22 -3.33 8.46
N GLY A 96 10.43 -2.44 7.84
CA GLY A 96 9.01 -2.29 8.11
C GLY A 96 8.20 -3.47 7.59
N PHE A 97 7.43 -4.11 8.46
CA PHE A 97 6.38 -5.08 8.13
C PHE A 97 4.99 -4.42 8.18
N HIS A 98 3.93 -5.11 7.77
CA HIS A 98 2.61 -4.50 7.78
C HIS A 98 2.14 -4.04 9.18
N GLY A 99 1.86 -2.73 9.32
CA GLY A 99 1.47 -2.11 10.59
C GLY A 99 2.61 -1.91 11.58
N PHE A 100 3.88 -1.85 11.12
CA PHE A 100 5.06 -1.63 11.96
C PHE A 100 4.96 -0.37 12.84
N ASP A 101 4.27 0.67 12.37
CA ASP A 101 4.06 1.93 13.08
C ASP A 101 3.18 1.77 14.33
N LEU A 102 2.22 0.83 14.30
CA LEU A 102 1.33 0.54 15.41
C LEU A 102 1.91 -0.53 16.34
N PHE A 103 2.45 -1.63 15.78
CA PHE A 103 2.86 -2.79 16.55
C PHE A 103 4.32 -2.75 17.02
N ALA A 104 5.14 -1.89 16.41
CA ALA A 104 6.54 -1.68 16.76
C ALA A 104 6.86 -0.17 16.79
N ALA A 105 6.01 0.62 17.44
CA ALA A 105 6.08 2.08 17.49
C ALA A 105 7.44 2.64 17.97
N GLU A 106 8.18 1.87 18.78
CA GLU A 106 9.51 2.24 19.28
C GLU A 106 10.64 1.93 18.29
N SER A 107 10.37 1.20 17.21
CA SER A 107 11.37 0.90 16.18
C SER A 107 11.79 2.14 15.39
N ASP A 108 13.02 2.14 14.89
CA ASP A 108 13.51 3.24 14.07
C ASP A 108 12.66 3.47 12.81
N ALA A 109 12.12 2.40 12.21
CA ALA A 109 11.24 2.47 11.06
C ALA A 109 9.95 3.22 11.41
N ALA A 110 9.29 2.85 12.51
CA ALA A 110 8.07 3.48 13.00
C ALA A 110 8.27 4.96 13.31
N GLN A 111 9.33 5.30 14.06
CA GLN A 111 9.62 6.69 14.43
C GLN A 111 9.90 7.56 13.19
N ARG A 112 10.64 7.04 12.21
CA ARG A 112 10.86 7.73 10.93
C ARG A 112 9.56 7.94 10.17
N PHE A 113 8.73 6.90 10.05
CA PHE A 113 7.43 6.99 9.40
C PHE A 113 6.52 8.04 10.05
N THR A 114 6.30 7.97 11.37
CA THR A 114 5.40 8.89 12.08
C THR A 114 5.89 10.33 12.00
N GLY A 115 7.21 10.54 12.12
CA GLY A 115 7.83 11.85 12.02
C GLY A 115 7.66 12.49 10.64
N GLU A 116 7.83 11.72 9.56
CA GLU A 116 7.64 12.22 8.20
C GLU A 116 6.16 12.37 7.84
N TYR A 117 5.32 11.37 8.13
CA TYR A 117 3.89 11.41 7.84
C TYR A 117 3.20 12.65 8.40
N THR A 118 3.55 13.07 9.62
CA THR A 118 3.01 14.28 10.26
C THR A 118 3.41 15.56 9.51
N LYS A 119 4.68 15.66 9.08
CA LYS A 119 5.17 16.81 8.29
C LYS A 119 4.50 16.88 6.93
N LEU A 120 4.34 15.72 6.29
CA LEU A 120 3.72 15.58 4.98
C LEU A 120 2.25 16.03 5.01
N LEU A 121 1.48 15.56 5.99
CA LEU A 121 0.11 16.01 6.19
C LEU A 121 0.03 17.51 6.48
N SER A 122 0.92 18.03 7.34
CA SER A 122 0.99 19.45 7.63
C SER A 122 1.23 20.27 6.36
N ARG A 123 2.17 19.86 5.49
CA ARG A 123 2.42 20.52 4.21
C ARG A 123 1.21 20.47 3.29
N ALA A 124 0.55 19.31 3.17
CA ALA A 124 -0.59 19.13 2.27
C ALA A 124 -1.84 19.91 2.70
N LEU A 125 -2.02 20.15 4.01
CA LEU A 125 -3.20 20.83 4.56
C LEU A 125 -3.00 22.34 4.76
N HIS A 126 -1.76 22.83 4.69
CA HIS A 126 -1.43 24.26 4.85
C HIS A 126 -0.80 24.87 3.59
N SER A 127 -0.92 24.19 2.44
CA SER A 127 -0.50 24.68 1.11
C SER A 127 -1.56 25.55 0.45
#